data_AF-A0A081R207-F1
#
_entry.id   AF-A0A081R207-F1
#
_cell.length_a   1.000
_cell.length_b   1.000
_cell.length_c   1.000
_cell.angle_alpha   90.00
_cell.angle_beta   90.00
_cell.angle_gamma   90.00
#
_symmetry.space_group_name_H-M   'P 1'
#
loop_
_entity.id
_entity.type
_entity.pdbx_description
1 polymer ?
#
loop_
_entity_poly.entity_id
_entity_poly.type
_entity_poly.pdbx_seq_one_letter_code
_entity_poly.pdbx_strand_id
1 'polypeptide(L)'
;MTILKSDQDLKTVVLVTKSGQVISTDDSVQMKTSSDMMAEDWYQKAIHQGDKPVLTPARKSDSQWVISVTQELVDVKGANLGVLRLDISYETLEAYLNQLQLGQQGFAFIINENHEFVYHPQHTVYSSASEMEAMKPYIETGQGYTPD
;
A
#
# COMPACT_ATOMS: atom_id res chain seq x y z
N MET A 1 26.15 -4.12 2.62
CA MET A 1 24.82 -4.30 3.25
C MET A 1 23.85 -3.46 2.45
N THR A 2 22.79 -4.04 1.89
CA THR A 2 21.80 -3.29 1.12
C THR A 2 20.78 -2.68 2.09
N ILE A 3 20.22 -1.50 1.80
CA ILE A 3 19.19 -0.82 2.63
C ILE A 3 18.05 -1.80 3.01
N LEU A 4 17.66 -2.65 2.07
CA LEU A 4 16.67 -3.71 2.24
C LEU A 4 17.03 -4.81 3.25
N LYS A 5 18.31 -5.13 3.42
CA LYS A 5 18.75 -6.13 4.41
C LYS A 5 18.93 -5.52 5.80
N SER A 6 19.00 -4.20 5.90
CA SER A 6 19.17 -3.49 7.17
C SER A 6 17.86 -3.03 7.79
N ASP A 7 16.79 -2.99 7.01
CA ASP A 7 15.49 -2.47 7.44
C ASP A 7 14.46 -3.61 7.52
N GLN A 8 14.07 -3.98 8.74
CA GLN A 8 13.13 -5.10 8.98
C GLN A 8 11.69 -4.77 8.61
N ASP A 9 11.40 -3.48 8.42
CA ASP A 9 10.10 -2.93 8.10
C ASP A 9 9.77 -3.09 6.61
N LEU A 10 10.80 -3.19 5.76
CA LEU A 10 10.67 -3.43 4.33
C LEU A 10 10.73 -4.93 4.05
N LYS A 11 9.62 -5.50 3.54
CA LYS A 11 9.53 -6.94 3.26
C LYS A 11 10.06 -7.29 1.88
N THR A 12 9.66 -6.54 0.87
CA THR A 12 10.02 -6.84 -0.51
C THR A 12 10.06 -5.58 -1.35
N VAL A 13 11.04 -5.49 -2.24
CA VAL A 13 10.99 -4.56 -3.38
C VAL A 13 10.84 -5.37 -4.66
N VAL A 14 9.87 -4.98 -5.46
CA VAL A 14 9.57 -5.58 -6.76
C VAL A 14 9.59 -4.47 -7.81
N LEU A 15 10.38 -4.64 -8.86
CA LEU A 15 10.29 -3.85 -10.08
C LEU A 15 9.58 -4.69 -11.14
N VAL A 16 8.51 -4.15 -11.68
CA VAL A 16 7.79 -4.73 -12.82
C VAL A 16 7.99 -3.83 -14.03
N THR A 17 8.66 -4.36 -15.04
CA THR A 17 8.97 -3.64 -16.28
C THR A 17 7.78 -3.66 -17.24
N LYS A 18 7.83 -2.80 -18.27
CA LYS A 18 6.83 -2.76 -19.34
C LYS A 18 6.69 -4.06 -20.14
N SER A 19 7.74 -4.87 -20.19
CA SER A 19 7.71 -6.18 -20.86
C SER A 19 7.13 -7.28 -19.96
N GLY A 20 6.71 -6.95 -18.74
CA GLY A 20 6.22 -7.90 -17.75
C GLY A 20 7.33 -8.62 -16.98
N GLN A 21 8.61 -8.30 -17.22
CA GLN A 21 9.70 -8.86 -16.43
C GLN A 21 9.64 -8.34 -14.98
N VAL A 22 9.77 -9.27 -14.04
CA VAL A 22 9.78 -9.01 -12.60
C VAL A 22 11.21 -9.15 -12.08
N ILE A 23 11.68 -8.13 -11.36
CA ILE A 23 12.95 -8.14 -10.62
C ILE A 23 12.59 -7.94 -9.15
N SER A 24 12.98 -8.87 -8.29
CA SER A 24 12.61 -8.87 -6.87
C SER A 24 13.85 -8.98 -5.98
N THR A 25 13.76 -8.44 -4.77
CA THR A 25 14.78 -8.64 -3.72
C THR A 25 14.60 -9.93 -2.95
N ASP A 26 13.45 -10.58 -3.14
CA ASP A 26 13.11 -11.88 -2.58
C ASP A 26 12.85 -12.85 -3.73
N ASP A 27 13.73 -13.84 -3.87
CA ASP A 27 13.69 -14.86 -4.91
C ASP A 27 12.48 -15.80 -4.78
N SER A 28 11.83 -15.82 -3.61
CA SER A 28 10.62 -16.59 -3.37
C SER A 28 9.35 -15.90 -3.87
N VAL A 29 9.44 -14.60 -4.21
CA VAL A 29 8.31 -13.82 -4.73
C VAL A 29 7.98 -14.30 -6.13
N GLN A 30 7.05 -15.24 -6.18
CA GLN A 30 6.37 -15.65 -7.40
C GLN A 30 5.17 -14.74 -7.61
N MET A 31 5.42 -13.54 -8.12
CA MET A 31 4.34 -12.69 -8.55
C MET A 31 3.66 -13.33 -9.76
N LYS A 32 2.38 -13.66 -9.63
CA LYS A 32 1.57 -14.06 -10.78
C LYS A 32 1.45 -12.87 -11.71
N THR A 33 2.23 -12.88 -12.78
CA THR A 33 2.10 -11.87 -13.82
C THR A 33 0.87 -12.18 -14.65
N SER A 34 -0.02 -11.21 -14.85
CA SER A 34 -1.08 -11.35 -15.84
C SER A 34 -0.51 -11.31 -17.25
N SER A 35 -1.32 -11.72 -18.23
CA SER A 35 -0.93 -11.66 -19.65
C SER A 35 -0.71 -10.24 -20.15
N ASP A 36 -1.36 -9.26 -19.52
CA ASP A 36 -1.17 -7.83 -19.77
C ASP A 36 -0.97 -7.11 -18.43
N MET A 37 0.27 -7.15 -17.97
CA MET A 37 0.66 -6.53 -16.70
C MET A 37 0.41 -5.03 -16.67
N MET A 38 0.51 -4.37 -17.83
CA MET A 38 0.24 -2.94 -17.89
C MET A 38 -1.25 -2.65 -17.67
N ALA A 39 -2.15 -3.55 -18.03
CA ALA A 39 -3.59 -3.36 -17.81
C ALA A 39 -4.03 -3.50 -16.35
N GLU A 40 -3.16 -3.94 -15.44
CA GLU A 40 -3.50 -4.08 -14.02
C GLU A 40 -3.76 -2.72 -13.35
N ASP A 41 -4.84 -2.62 -12.58
CA ASP A 41 -5.26 -1.36 -11.94
C ASP A 41 -4.16 -0.72 -11.09
N TRP A 42 -3.42 -1.51 -10.32
CA TRP A 42 -2.34 -0.99 -9.47
C TRP A 42 -1.15 -0.46 -10.29
N TYR A 43 -0.91 -1.02 -11.48
CA TYR A 43 0.13 -0.57 -12.41
C TYR A 43 -0.30 0.73 -13.07
N GLN A 44 -1.55 0.78 -13.58
CA GLN A 44 -2.14 1.98 -14.17
C GLN A 44 -2.19 3.14 -13.15
N LYS A 45 -2.65 2.87 -11.92
CA LYS A 45 -2.68 3.88 -10.86
C LYS A 45 -1.30 4.47 -10.57
N ALA A 46 -0.25 3.64 -10.56
CA ALA A 46 1.12 4.12 -10.34
C ALA A 46 1.61 5.05 -11.46
N ILE A 47 1.37 4.71 -12.73
CA ILE A 47 1.78 5.55 -13.86
C ILE A 47 0.93 6.82 -13.99
N HIS A 48 -0.35 6.79 -13.61
CA HIS A 48 -1.21 7.97 -13.66
C HIS A 48 -0.83 9.04 -12.63
N GLN A 49 -0.21 8.63 -11.52
CA GLN A 49 0.25 9.52 -10.45
C GLN A 49 1.70 10.01 -10.66
N GLY A 50 2.39 9.50 -11.69
CA GLY A 50 3.71 9.94 -12.10
C GLY A 50 4.76 9.78 -11.00
N ASP A 51 5.33 10.91 -10.56
CA ASP A 51 6.36 10.95 -9.52
C ASP A 51 5.80 10.83 -8.09
N LYS A 52 4.47 10.80 -7.91
CA LYS A 52 3.84 10.63 -6.60
C LYS A 52 3.65 9.16 -6.25
N PRO A 53 4.21 8.68 -5.13
CA PRO A 53 3.94 7.33 -4.65
C PRO A 53 2.46 7.13 -4.32
N VAL A 54 1.95 5.94 -4.65
CA VAL A 54 0.56 5.54 -4.41
C VAL A 54 0.53 4.44 -3.36
N LEU A 55 -0.28 4.62 -2.32
CA LEU A 55 -0.57 3.55 -1.38
C LEU A 55 -1.68 2.66 -1.95
N THR A 56 -1.43 1.36 -1.98
CA THR A 56 -2.45 0.37 -2.34
C THR A 56 -3.13 -0.15 -1.07
N PRO A 57 -4.42 -0.54 -1.14
CA PRO A 57 -5.09 -1.25 -0.05
C PRO A 57 -4.30 -2.44 0.48
N ALA A 58 -4.39 -2.68 1.79
CA ALA A 58 -3.75 -3.81 2.43
C ALA A 58 -4.20 -5.12 1.77
N ARG A 59 -3.24 -6.02 1.52
CA ARG A 59 -3.53 -7.34 0.95
C ARG A 59 -2.78 -8.43 1.69
N LYS A 60 -3.27 -9.66 1.57
CA LYS A 60 -2.56 -10.84 2.04
C LYS A 60 -1.51 -11.29 1.00
N SER A 61 -0.27 -11.43 1.43
CA SER A 61 0.85 -12.02 0.68
C SER A 61 1.48 -13.11 1.54
N ASP A 62 1.51 -14.36 1.07
CA ASP A 62 2.03 -15.52 1.82
C ASP A 62 1.56 -15.60 3.28
N SER A 63 0.28 -15.32 3.47
CA SER A 63 -0.41 -15.27 4.76
C SER A 63 -0.11 -14.08 5.67
N GLN A 64 0.76 -13.15 5.28
CA GLN A 64 1.02 -11.89 5.98
C GLN A 64 0.28 -10.73 5.33
N TRP A 65 -0.17 -9.77 6.12
CA TRP A 65 -0.75 -8.54 5.61
C TRP A 65 0.38 -7.57 5.27
N VAL A 66 0.32 -7.02 4.05
CA VAL A 66 1.27 -6.00 3.59
C VAL A 66 0.51 -4.83 3.02
N ILE A 67 1.11 -3.65 3.16
CA ILE A 67 0.70 -2.42 2.50
C ILE A 67 1.79 -2.11 1.48
N SER A 68 1.38 -1.80 0.26
CA SER A 68 2.33 -1.53 -0.81
C SER A 68 2.34 -0.06 -1.16
N VAL A 69 3.54 0.46 -1.38
CA VAL A 69 3.79 1.73 -2.03
C VAL A 69 4.20 1.43 -3.47
N THR A 70 3.48 1.97 -4.44
CA THR A 70 3.84 1.85 -5.87
C THR A 70 4.22 3.21 -6.44
N GLN A 71 5.19 3.23 -7.34
CA GLN A 71 5.62 4.46 -8.01
C GLN A 71 6.09 4.15 -9.43
N GLU A 72 5.80 5.06 -10.35
CA GLU A 72 6.35 5.00 -11.69
C GLU A 72 7.89 5.14 -11.65
N LEU A 73 8.59 4.30 -12.41
CA LEU A 73 10.00 4.50 -12.70
C LEU A 73 10.15 5.07 -14.11
N VAL A 74 10.82 6.22 -14.25
CA VAL A 74 11.06 6.88 -15.55
C VAL A 74 12.56 7.06 -15.83
N ASP A 75 12.93 7.12 -17.11
CA ASP A 75 14.28 7.47 -17.53
C ASP A 75 14.54 8.99 -17.46
N VAL A 76 15.77 9.40 -17.79
CA VAL A 76 16.18 10.82 -17.80
C VAL A 76 15.41 11.69 -18.80
N LYS A 77 14.68 11.09 -19.73
CA LYS A 77 13.83 11.77 -20.72
C LYS A 77 12.34 11.70 -20.33
N GLY A 78 12.01 11.12 -19.18
CA GLY A 78 10.64 10.94 -18.69
C GLY A 78 9.91 9.74 -19.31
N ALA A 79 10.61 8.82 -19.99
CA ALA A 79 9.98 7.62 -20.52
C ALA A 79 9.79 6.57 -19.42
N ASN A 80 8.58 6.02 -19.31
CA ASN A 80 8.28 4.92 -18.39
C ASN A 80 9.22 3.72 -18.62
N LEU A 81 9.83 3.23 -17.53
CA LEU A 81 10.67 2.04 -17.45
C LEU A 81 9.95 0.88 -16.75
N GLY A 82 8.97 1.19 -15.90
CA GLY A 82 8.26 0.20 -15.11
C GLY A 82 7.50 0.83 -13.94
N VAL A 83 7.07 -0.03 -13.02
CA VAL A 83 6.54 0.35 -11.71
C VAL A 83 7.39 -0.31 -10.63
N LEU A 84 7.90 0.50 -9.72
CA LEU A 84 8.51 0.04 -8.48
C LEU A 84 7.40 -0.18 -7.46
N ARG A 85 7.49 -1.29 -6.74
CA ARG A 85 6.60 -1.64 -5.65
C ARG A 85 7.41 -2.00 -4.42
N LEU A 86 7.10 -1.34 -3.31
CA LEU A 86 7.66 -1.61 -2.00
C LEU A 86 6.57 -2.17 -1.09
N ASP A 87 6.78 -3.38 -0.56
CA ASP A 87 5.90 -3.99 0.44
C ASP A 87 6.44 -3.70 1.83
N ILE A 88 5.61 -3.04 2.63
CA ILE A 88 5.82 -2.73 4.04
C ILE A 88 4.91 -3.65 4.84
N SER A 89 5.40 -4.21 5.94
CA SER A 89 4.50 -5.03 6.75
C SER A 89 3.47 -4.20 7.48
N TYR A 90 2.32 -4.82 7.70
CA TYR A 90 1.22 -4.18 8.40
C TYR A 90 1.63 -3.71 9.81
N GLU A 91 2.42 -4.54 10.49
CA GLU A 91 2.87 -4.32 11.87
C GLU A 91 3.78 -3.09 11.98
N THR A 92 4.60 -2.81 10.97
CA THR A 92 5.41 -1.59 10.92
C THR A 92 4.52 -0.36 10.90
N LEU A 93 3.53 -0.34 10.01
CA LEU A 93 2.65 0.82 9.89
C LEU A 93 1.78 0.98 11.13
N GLU A 94 1.31 -0.13 11.70
CA GLU A 94 0.60 -0.15 12.99
C GLU A 94 1.47 0.44 14.11
N ALA A 95 2.71 -0.02 14.24
CA ALA A 95 3.64 0.48 15.25
C ALA A 95 3.93 1.98 15.08
N TYR A 96 4.01 2.47 13.84
CA TYR A 96 4.17 3.88 13.55
C TYR A 96 2.92 4.69 13.95
N LEU A 97 1.73 4.24 13.55
CA LEU A 97 0.47 4.95 13.83
C LEU A 97 0.10 4.93 15.32
N ASN A 98 0.48 3.87 16.05
CA ASN A 98 0.26 3.77 17.49
C ASN A 98 1.15 4.73 18.31
N GLN A 99 2.14 5.39 17.69
CA GLN A 99 2.91 6.46 18.35
C GLN A 99 2.14 7.79 18.41
N LEU A 100 1.05 7.92 17.64
CA LEU A 100 0.18 9.09 17.69
C LEU A 100 -0.58 9.11 19.03
N GLN A 101 -0.52 10.24 19.73
CA GLN A 101 -1.23 10.43 21.00
C GLN A 101 -2.70 10.77 20.74
N LEU A 102 -3.55 9.75 20.66
CA LEU A 102 -4.98 9.88 20.35
C LEU A 102 -5.91 9.65 21.55
N GLY A 103 -5.36 9.58 22.77
CA GLY A 103 -6.11 9.24 23.97
C GLY A 103 -6.34 7.73 24.14
N GLN A 104 -7.18 7.33 25.09
CA GLN A 104 -7.37 5.91 25.44
C GLN A 104 -8.25 5.13 24.45
N GLN A 105 -9.13 5.81 23.73
CA GLN A 105 -10.10 5.18 22.82
C GLN A 105 -9.92 5.62 21.36
N GLY A 106 -9.04 6.59 21.10
CA GLY A 106 -8.75 7.04 19.75
C GLY A 106 -7.90 6.04 18.98
N PHE A 107 -8.08 6.04 17.66
CA PHE A 107 -7.32 5.20 16.74
C PHE A 107 -7.09 5.95 15.43
N ALA A 108 -6.04 5.57 14.71
CA ALA A 108 -5.76 6.09 13.38
C ALA A 108 -6.13 5.04 12.33
N PHE A 109 -6.60 5.52 11.17
CA PHE A 109 -6.79 4.70 9.98
C PHE A 109 -6.37 5.50 8.75
N ILE A 110 -6.14 4.83 7.63
CA ILE A 110 -5.79 5.48 6.36
C ILE A 110 -6.79 5.01 5.30
N ILE A 111 -7.37 5.95 4.57
CA ILE A 111 -8.20 5.70 3.39
C ILE A 111 -7.57 6.34 2.16
N ASN A 112 -7.87 5.80 0.98
CA ASN A 112 -7.52 6.42 -0.29
C ASN A 112 -8.64 7.35 -0.80
N GLU A 113 -8.41 7.97 -1.95
CA GLU A 113 -9.37 8.88 -2.62
C GLU A 113 -10.70 8.20 -3.01
N ASN A 114 -10.73 6.86 -3.09
CA ASN A 114 -11.93 6.08 -3.37
C ASN A 114 -12.67 5.65 -2.09
N HIS A 115 -12.28 6.18 -0.93
CA HIS A 115 -12.80 5.78 0.39
C HIS A 115 -12.55 4.31 0.74
N GLU A 116 -11.53 3.69 0.15
CA GLU A 116 -11.11 2.34 0.48
C GLU A 116 -10.06 2.38 1.60
N PHE A 117 -10.14 1.46 2.56
CA PHE A 117 -9.13 1.35 3.61
C PHE A 117 -7.78 0.93 3.03
N VAL A 118 -6.77 1.77 3.24
CA VAL A 118 -5.36 1.42 3.09
C VAL A 118 -4.88 0.71 4.36
N TYR A 119 -5.28 1.22 5.52
CA TYR A 119 -4.94 0.67 6.84
C TYR A 119 -6.09 0.90 7.82
N HIS A 120 -6.37 -0.11 8.66
CA HIS A 120 -7.28 0.01 9.80
C HIS A 120 -6.87 -0.94 10.94
N PRO A 121 -6.77 -0.50 12.20
CA PRO A 121 -6.27 -1.34 13.31
C PRO A 121 -7.05 -2.64 13.52
N GLN A 122 -8.32 -2.67 13.08
CA GLN A 122 -9.13 -3.89 13.02
C GLN A 122 -9.27 -4.36 11.58
N HIS A 123 -8.74 -5.56 11.26
CA HIS A 123 -8.85 -6.14 9.92
C HIS A 123 -10.27 -6.56 9.53
N THR A 124 -11.18 -6.66 10.49
CA THR A 124 -12.55 -7.11 10.25
C THR A 124 -13.33 -6.12 9.37
N VAL A 125 -12.96 -4.84 9.35
CA VAL A 125 -13.56 -3.81 8.48
C VAL A 125 -13.47 -4.14 6.98
N TYR A 126 -12.48 -4.93 6.58
CA TYR A 126 -12.32 -5.38 5.19
C TYR A 126 -13.32 -6.48 4.79
N SER A 127 -13.98 -7.10 5.75
CA SER A 127 -14.84 -8.27 5.55
C SER A 127 -16.25 -8.13 6.14
N SER A 128 -16.47 -7.11 6.98
CA SER A 128 -17.70 -6.88 7.73
C SER A 128 -18.41 -5.63 7.22
N ALA A 129 -19.56 -5.83 6.54
CA ALA A 129 -20.35 -4.72 6.02
C ALA A 129 -20.87 -3.78 7.13
N SER A 130 -21.22 -4.33 8.30
CA SER A 130 -21.68 -3.54 9.44
C SER A 130 -20.56 -2.68 10.05
N GLU A 131 -19.33 -3.18 10.08
CA GLU A 131 -18.20 -2.39 10.57
C GLU A 131 -17.80 -1.31 9.58
N MET A 132 -17.82 -1.61 8.27
CA MET A 132 -17.64 -0.59 7.23
C MET A 132 -18.71 0.51 7.34
N GLU A 133 -19.97 0.15 7.58
CA GLU A 133 -21.06 1.12 7.77
C GLU A 133 -20.80 2.03 8.98
N ALA A 134 -20.32 1.47 10.08
CA ALA A 134 -19.96 2.23 11.28
C ALA A 134 -18.82 3.23 11.04
N MET A 135 -18.01 3.02 10.00
CA MET A 135 -16.89 3.89 9.65
C MET A 135 -17.27 5.09 8.76
N LYS A 136 -18.46 5.10 8.14
CA LYS A 136 -18.90 6.17 7.24
C LYS A 136 -18.77 7.59 7.80
N PRO A 137 -19.19 7.87 9.07
CA PRO A 137 -19.07 9.23 9.61
C PRO A 137 -17.62 9.74 9.63
N TYR A 138 -16.66 8.87 9.89
CA TYR A 138 -15.24 9.22 9.92
C TYR A 138 -14.67 9.42 8.51
N ILE A 139 -15.12 8.61 7.54
CA ILE A 139 -14.69 8.70 6.14
C ILE A 139 -15.19 9.99 5.47
N GLU A 140 -16.40 10.43 5.79
CA GLU A 140 -17.01 11.65 5.24
C GLU A 140 -16.43 12.95 5.83
N THR A 141 -15.61 12.85 6.88
CA THR A 141 -15.06 14.00 7.58
C THR A 141 -13.88 14.61 6.83
N GLY A 142 -14.10 15.76 6.18
CA GLY A 142 -13.07 16.43 5.35
C GLY A 142 -11.86 16.99 6.10
N GLN A 143 -11.89 17.10 7.44
CA GLN A 143 -10.75 17.59 8.23
C GLN A 143 -9.76 16.49 8.65
N GLY A 144 -10.09 15.21 8.40
CA GLY A 144 -9.20 14.08 8.73
C GLY A 144 -9.15 13.70 10.22
N TYR A 145 -9.98 14.31 11.06
CA TYR A 145 -10.18 13.91 12.45
C TYR A 145 -11.63 14.22 12.87
N THR A 146 -12.17 13.41 13.78
CA THR A 146 -13.45 13.67 14.44
C THR A 146 -13.17 14.00 15.91
N PRO A 147 -13.52 15.20 16.41
CA PRO A 147 -13.50 15.45 17.84
C PRO A 147 -14.54 14.58 18.55
N ASP A 148 -14.24 14.22 19.80
CA ASP A 148 -15.14 13.47 20.70
C ASP A 148 -16.56 14.08 20.80
#